data_AF-A0A090QQI7-F1
#
_entry.id   AF-A0A090QQI7-F1
#
_cell.length_a   1.000
_cell.length_b   1.000
_cell.length_c   1.000
_cell.angle_alpha   90.00
_cell.angle_beta   90.00
_cell.angle_gamma   90.00
#
_symmetry.space_group_name_H-M   'P 1'
#
loop_
_entity.id
_entity.type
_entity.pdbx_description
1 polymer ?
#
loop_
_entity_poly.entity_id
_entity_poly.type
_entity_poly.pdbx_seq_one_letter_code
_entity_poly.pdbx_strand_id
1 'polypeptide(L)'
;MVADGTNGVFGNVISHWFDGYASLSAQQGLPLWRYQQISFPSLPVLPASLMEQHLMLYTQGGLGLEAVQPALQQWLQQQLCSVVDDNTEGLALVFAKVIQRKGWADVVNEFGLTGRKHAEQAVRLFVQTHYC
;
A
#
# COMPACT_ATOMS: atom_id res chain seq x y z
N MET A 1 11.02 -21.75 30.23
CA MET A 1 10.83 -20.32 29.91
C MET A 1 11.72 -19.99 28.73
N VAL A 2 11.18 -19.92 27.52
CA VAL A 2 11.87 -19.30 26.37
C VAL A 2 10.82 -18.43 25.70
N ALA A 3 10.86 -17.13 26.01
CA ALA A 3 10.02 -16.14 25.35
C ALA A 3 10.69 -15.77 24.03
N ASP A 4 9.95 -16.04 22.95
CA ASP A 4 10.26 -15.73 21.55
C ASP A 4 10.36 -14.20 21.36
N GLY A 5 11.59 -13.67 21.40
CA GLY A 5 11.88 -12.23 21.36
C GLY A 5 12.08 -11.65 19.95
N THR A 6 11.82 -12.42 18.90
CA THR A 6 12.07 -12.03 17.50
C THR A 6 10.94 -11.21 16.89
N ASN A 7 9.70 -11.35 17.38
CA ASN A 7 8.54 -10.64 16.81
C ASN A 7 8.55 -9.12 17.01
N GLY A 8 9.22 -8.62 18.06
CA GLY A 8 9.25 -7.18 18.38
C GLY A 8 10.18 -6.36 17.48
N VAL A 9 11.30 -6.95 17.04
CA VAL A 9 12.34 -6.22 16.30
C VAL A 9 11.94 -5.99 14.85
N PHE A 10 11.35 -6.98 14.19
CA PHE A 10 10.87 -6.84 12.80
C PHE A 10 9.71 -5.85 12.69
N GLY A 11 8.78 -5.87 13.66
CA GLY A 11 7.70 -4.89 13.72
C GLY A 11 8.22 -3.45 13.84
N ASN A 12 9.25 -3.25 14.67
CA ASN A 12 9.82 -1.92 14.93
C ASN A 12 10.61 -1.36 13.75
N VAL A 13 11.32 -2.23 13.01
CA VAL A 13 11.99 -1.83 11.77
C VAL A 13 10.93 -1.41 10.76
N ILE A 14 9.96 -2.27 10.44
CA ILE A 14 8.92 -1.98 9.44
C ILE A 14 8.17 -0.66 9.74
N SER A 15 7.85 -0.37 11.01
CA SER A 15 7.24 0.91 11.39
C SER A 15 8.14 2.12 11.12
N HIS A 16 9.41 2.06 11.52
CA HIS A 16 10.38 3.15 11.28
C HIS A 16 10.58 3.43 9.78
N TRP A 17 10.50 2.41 8.93
CA TRP A 17 10.59 2.59 7.47
C TRP A 17 9.38 3.32 6.92
N PHE A 18 8.15 2.92 7.30
CA PHE A 18 6.94 3.62 6.87
C PHE A 18 6.91 5.09 7.38
N ASP A 19 7.39 5.33 8.60
CA ASP A 19 7.45 6.68 9.18
C ASP A 19 8.39 7.61 8.40
N GLY A 20 9.49 7.09 7.86
CA GLY A 20 10.43 7.87 7.03
C GLY A 20 9.80 8.37 5.73
N TYR A 21 8.80 7.67 5.19
CA TYR A 21 8.04 8.08 4.01
C TYR A 21 6.81 8.91 4.36
N ALA A 22 6.31 8.87 5.59
CA ALA A 22 5.06 9.52 5.99
C ALA A 22 5.09 11.05 5.78
N SER A 23 6.26 11.67 5.91
CA SER A 23 6.45 13.12 5.75
C SER A 23 6.56 13.58 4.29
N LEU A 24 6.73 12.66 3.34
CA LEU A 24 6.89 12.98 1.91
C LEU A 24 5.53 13.05 1.21
N SER A 25 5.43 13.89 0.18
CA SER A 25 4.34 13.74 -0.79
C SER A 25 4.44 12.39 -1.49
N ALA A 26 3.31 11.82 -1.88
CA ALA A 26 3.23 10.53 -2.53
C ALA A 26 4.01 10.52 -3.87
N GLN A 27 3.97 11.63 -4.60
CA GLN A 27 4.73 11.85 -5.83
C GLN A 27 6.25 11.82 -5.60
N GLN A 28 6.73 12.23 -4.42
CA GLN A 28 8.15 12.18 -4.05
C GLN A 28 8.54 10.85 -3.40
N GLY A 29 7.65 10.25 -2.60
CA GLY A 29 7.89 9.00 -1.90
C GLY A 29 7.91 7.80 -2.83
N LEU A 30 7.03 7.77 -3.84
CA LEU A 30 6.92 6.67 -4.81
C LEU A 30 8.23 6.36 -5.56
N PRO A 31 8.95 7.34 -6.17
CA PRO A 31 10.21 7.06 -6.84
C PRO A 31 11.33 6.62 -5.88
N LEU A 32 11.38 7.18 -4.67
CA LEU A 32 12.34 6.75 -3.64
C LEU A 32 12.07 5.33 -3.17
N TRP A 33 10.80 4.97 -3.02
CA TRP A 33 10.38 3.62 -2.69
C TRP A 33 10.76 2.62 -3.78
N ARG A 34 10.58 2.97 -5.06
CA ARG A 34 11.05 2.15 -6.20
C ARG A 34 12.56 1.94 -6.15
N TYR A 35 13.33 2.97 -5.80
CA TYR A 35 14.79 2.89 -5.71
C TYR A 35 15.27 2.00 -4.54
N GLN A 36 14.57 2.02 -3.41
CA GLN A 36 14.96 1.27 -2.20
C GLN A 36 14.57 -0.21 -2.19
N GLN A 37 14.03 -0.75 -3.30
CA GLN A 37 13.59 -2.15 -3.41
C GLN A 37 14.66 -3.20 -3.03
N ILE A 38 15.94 -2.83 -3.04
CA ILE A 38 17.08 -3.70 -2.75
C ILE A 38 17.22 -4.01 -1.24
N SER A 39 16.54 -3.29 -0.34
CA SER A 39 16.78 -3.41 1.11
C SER A 39 15.51 -3.58 1.97
N PHE A 40 14.35 -3.83 1.36
CA PHE A 40 13.12 -4.01 2.15
C PHE A 40 13.13 -5.34 2.90
N PRO A 41 12.82 -5.35 4.21
CA PRO A 41 12.45 -6.58 4.89
C PRO A 41 11.20 -7.14 4.19
N SER A 42 11.23 -8.44 3.86
CA SER A 42 10.08 -9.12 3.27
C SER A 42 8.85 -8.90 4.16
N LEU A 43 7.84 -8.19 3.64
CA LEU A 43 6.55 -8.09 4.31
C LEU A 43 5.98 -9.51 4.50
N PRO A 44 5.13 -9.74 5.51
CA PRO A 44 4.47 -11.03 5.66
C PRO A 44 3.75 -11.37 4.36
N VAL A 45 4.23 -12.42 3.68
CA VAL A 45 3.74 -12.85 2.38
C VAL A 45 2.48 -13.69 2.60
N LEU A 46 1.34 -13.18 2.15
CA LEU A 46 0.14 -13.97 2.01
C LEU A 46 0.33 -14.99 0.88
N PRO A 47 -0.22 -16.21 1.03
CA PRO A 47 -0.36 -17.14 -0.09
C PRO A 47 -1.04 -16.43 -1.27
N ALA A 48 -0.55 -16.68 -2.49
CA ALA A 48 -1.03 -15.98 -3.69
C ALA A 48 -2.57 -16.05 -3.83
N SER A 49 -3.15 -17.23 -3.67
CA SER A 49 -4.61 -17.42 -3.73
C SER A 49 -5.39 -16.60 -2.69
N LEU A 50 -4.83 -16.40 -1.49
CA LEU A 50 -5.46 -15.60 -0.44
C LEU A 50 -5.34 -14.10 -0.75
N MET A 51 -4.18 -13.66 -1.24
CA MET A 51 -3.99 -12.29 -1.73
C MET A 51 -5.01 -11.99 -2.84
N GLU A 52 -5.14 -12.88 -3.82
CA GLU A 52 -6.05 -12.73 -4.94
C GLU A 52 -7.52 -12.63 -4.49
N GLN A 53 -7.95 -13.52 -3.59
CA GLN A 53 -9.29 -13.49 -3.02
C GLN A 53 -9.56 -12.18 -2.27
N HIS A 54 -8.60 -11.71 -1.46
CA HIS A 54 -8.74 -10.46 -0.72
C HIS A 54 -8.84 -9.25 -1.65
N LEU A 55 -8.03 -9.19 -2.71
CA LEU A 55 -8.08 -8.12 -3.70
C LEU A 55 -9.40 -8.12 -4.48
N MET A 56 -9.89 -9.28 -4.92
CA MET A 56 -11.21 -9.39 -5.57
C MET A 56 -12.35 -8.94 -4.66
N LEU A 57 -12.39 -9.39 -3.41
CA LEU A 57 -13.43 -8.96 -2.48
C LEU A 57 -13.34 -7.46 -2.19
N TYR A 58 -12.13 -6.90 -2.15
CA TYR A 58 -11.94 -5.46 -2.01
C TYR A 58 -12.43 -4.68 -3.23
N THR A 59 -12.09 -5.06 -4.45
CA THR A 59 -12.55 -4.32 -5.65
C THR A 59 -14.07 -4.36 -5.81
N GLN A 60 -14.73 -5.40 -5.29
CA GLN A 60 -16.21 -5.55 -5.29
C GLN A 60 -16.90 -4.88 -4.09
N GLY A 61 -16.17 -4.29 -3.14
CA GLY A 61 -16.74 -3.65 -1.95
C GLY A 61 -17.07 -4.60 -0.79
N GLY A 62 -16.71 -5.88 -0.88
CA GLY A 62 -16.90 -6.88 0.18
C GLY A 62 -15.90 -6.80 1.34
N LEU A 63 -14.76 -6.13 1.14
CA LEU A 63 -13.77 -5.87 2.20
C LEU A 63 -13.45 -4.39 2.36
N GLY A 64 -13.22 -3.97 3.61
CA GLY A 64 -12.69 -2.65 3.96
C GLY A 64 -11.16 -2.60 3.83
N LEU A 65 -10.62 -1.37 3.77
CA LEU A 65 -9.18 -1.14 3.56
C LEU A 65 -8.29 -1.83 4.61
N GLU A 66 -8.67 -1.79 5.90
CA GLU A 66 -7.89 -2.41 6.98
C GLU A 66 -7.76 -3.93 6.81
N ALA A 67 -8.80 -4.60 6.33
CA ALA A 67 -8.81 -6.05 6.16
C ALA A 67 -7.98 -6.51 4.94
N VAL A 68 -7.98 -5.73 3.86
CA VAL A 68 -7.22 -6.02 2.64
C VAL A 68 -5.78 -5.47 2.70
N GLN A 69 -5.43 -4.66 3.71
CA GLN A 69 -4.16 -3.93 3.76
C GLN A 69 -2.91 -4.82 3.50
N PRO A 70 -2.79 -6.02 4.09
CA PRO A 70 -1.64 -6.90 3.81
C PRO A 70 -1.56 -7.34 2.34
N ALA A 71 -2.72 -7.65 1.72
CA ALA A 71 -2.79 -8.05 0.32
C ALA A 71 -2.45 -6.88 -0.62
N LEU A 72 -2.94 -5.66 -0.31
CA LEU A 72 -2.60 -4.45 -1.07
C LEU A 72 -1.10 -4.12 -0.99
N GLN A 73 -0.49 -4.30 0.19
CA GLN A 73 0.94 -4.06 0.38
C GLN A 73 1.78 -5.03 -0.46
N GLN A 74 1.46 -6.32 -0.41
CA GLN A 74 2.14 -7.34 -1.20
C GLN A 74 1.96 -7.11 -2.71
N TRP A 75 0.74 -6.82 -3.16
CA TRP A 75 0.46 -6.51 -4.56
C TRP A 75 1.22 -5.27 -5.04
N LEU A 76 1.24 -4.19 -4.26
CA LEU A 76 2.02 -3.00 -4.60
C LEU A 76 3.50 -3.31 -4.75
N GLN A 77 4.07 -4.13 -3.86
CA GLN A 77 5.47 -4.56 -3.99
C GLN A 77 5.71 -5.32 -5.29
N GLN A 78 4.80 -6.21 -5.71
CA GLN A 78 4.90 -6.94 -6.96
C GLN A 78 4.76 -6.03 -8.19
N GLN A 79 3.79 -5.10 -8.17
CA GLN A 79 3.55 -4.16 -9.28
C GLN A 79 4.74 -3.23 -9.52
N LEU A 80 5.40 -2.79 -8.46
CA LEU A 80 6.56 -1.90 -8.58
C LEU A 80 7.78 -2.58 -9.21
N CYS A 81 7.85 -3.91 -9.22
CA CYS A 81 8.86 -4.67 -9.96
C CYS A 81 8.48 -4.87 -11.43
N SER A 82 7.20 -4.69 -11.77
CA SER A 82 6.60 -5.10 -13.05
C SER A 82 6.26 -3.94 -13.99
N VAL A 83 6.08 -2.71 -13.48
CA VAL A 83 5.46 -1.64 -14.27
C VAL A 83 6.48 -0.62 -14.77
N VAL A 84 6.66 -0.64 -16.09
CA VAL A 84 7.03 0.50 -16.92
C VAL A 84 5.70 1.16 -17.36
N ASP A 85 5.52 2.42 -16.96
CA ASP A 85 4.64 3.47 -17.54
C ASP A 85 3.20 3.86 -17.07
N ASP A 86 2.99 5.16 -17.33
CA ASP A 86 1.85 6.09 -17.47
C ASP A 86 0.98 6.57 -16.30
N ASN A 87 0.49 5.73 -15.37
CA ASN A 87 -0.43 6.23 -14.32
C ASN A 87 0.23 6.45 -12.96
N THR A 88 1.24 7.32 -12.94
CA THR A 88 2.04 7.65 -11.75
C THR A 88 1.17 8.21 -10.62
N GLU A 89 0.12 8.96 -10.94
CA GLU A 89 -0.77 9.58 -9.95
C GLU A 89 -1.67 8.56 -9.25
N GLY A 90 -2.32 7.67 -10.00
CA GLY A 90 -3.11 6.60 -9.41
C GLY A 90 -2.27 5.66 -8.54
N LEU A 91 -1.06 5.34 -8.97
CA LEU A 91 -0.14 4.53 -8.18
C LEU A 91 0.33 5.27 -6.91
N ALA A 92 0.60 6.57 -7.02
CA ALA A 92 0.93 7.43 -5.89
C ALA A 92 -0.23 7.48 -4.87
N LEU A 93 -1.49 7.51 -5.33
CA LEU A 93 -2.66 7.48 -4.46
C LEU A 93 -2.71 6.20 -3.62
N VAL A 94 -2.56 5.04 -4.27
CA VAL A 94 -2.57 3.76 -3.55
C VAL A 94 -1.36 3.66 -2.62
N PHE A 95 -0.18 4.11 -3.06
CA PHE A 95 1.03 4.19 -2.25
C PHE A 95 0.82 5.04 -0.99
N ALA A 96 0.26 6.24 -1.12
CA ALA A 96 -0.02 7.14 -0.01
C ALA A 96 -0.91 6.50 1.05
N LYS A 97 -1.92 5.76 0.60
CA LYS A 97 -2.89 5.15 1.50
C LYS A 97 -2.41 3.86 2.13
N VAL A 98 -1.69 3.02 1.39
CA VAL A 98 -1.36 1.65 1.79
C VAL A 98 0.03 1.54 2.42
N ILE A 99 1.01 2.28 1.87
CA ILE A 99 2.41 2.30 2.31
C ILE A 99 2.63 3.43 3.30
N GLN A 100 2.37 4.69 2.91
CA GLN A 100 2.57 5.84 3.81
C GLN A 100 1.49 5.95 4.91
N ARG A 101 0.42 5.14 4.82
CA ARG A 101 -0.71 5.09 5.77
C ARG A 101 -1.33 6.47 6.06
N LYS A 102 -1.30 7.39 5.08
CA LYS A 102 -1.83 8.75 5.26
C LYS A 102 -3.29 8.75 5.66
N GLY A 103 -3.68 9.75 6.44
CA GLY A 103 -5.08 9.98 6.79
C GLY A 103 -5.93 10.23 5.55
N TRP A 104 -7.22 9.91 5.59
CA TRP A 104 -8.10 10.19 4.46
C TRP A 104 -8.21 11.68 4.15
N ALA A 105 -8.10 12.55 5.16
CA ALA A 105 -8.08 14.00 4.96
C ALA A 105 -6.86 14.43 4.14
N ASP A 106 -5.68 13.90 4.47
CA ASP A 106 -4.43 14.20 3.76
C ASP A 106 -4.47 13.71 2.32
N VAL A 107 -4.94 12.49 2.10
CA VAL A 107 -5.13 11.91 0.76
C VAL A 107 -6.13 12.73 -0.06
N VAL A 108 -7.24 13.13 0.54
CA VAL A 108 -8.25 13.94 -0.15
C VAL A 108 -7.67 15.29 -0.60
N ASN A 109 -6.91 15.94 0.27
CA ASN A 109 -6.27 17.21 -0.04
C ASN A 109 -5.15 17.08 -1.08
N GLU A 110 -4.30 16.05 -0.95
CA GLU A 110 -3.13 15.83 -1.80
C GLU A 110 -3.50 15.47 -3.24
N PHE A 111 -4.62 14.76 -3.44
CA PHE A 111 -5.07 14.29 -4.75
C PHE A 111 -6.31 15.05 -5.27
N GLY A 112 -6.70 16.16 -4.64
CA GLY A 112 -7.81 17.00 -5.11
C GLY A 112 -9.18 16.30 -5.13
N LEU A 113 -9.43 15.39 -4.20
CA LEU A 113 -10.65 14.57 -4.15
C LEU A 113 -11.73 15.27 -3.33
N THR A 114 -12.99 14.83 -3.47
CA THR A 114 -14.15 15.48 -2.84
C THR A 114 -14.44 14.99 -1.42
N GLY A 115 -13.81 13.90 -0.98
CA GLY A 115 -13.98 13.36 0.37
C GLY A 115 -13.60 11.88 0.47
N ARG A 116 -13.66 11.34 1.69
CA ARG A 116 -13.22 9.97 2.00
C ARG A 116 -13.79 8.91 1.07
N LYS A 117 -15.11 8.94 0.82
CA LYS A 117 -15.76 7.94 -0.04
C LYS A 117 -15.22 7.95 -1.47
N HIS A 118 -15.01 9.15 -2.02
CA HIS A 118 -14.46 9.30 -3.36
C HIS A 118 -13.01 8.82 -3.42
N ALA A 119 -12.20 9.14 -2.40
CA ALA A 119 -10.83 8.66 -2.30
C ALA A 119 -10.74 7.14 -2.17
N GLU A 120 -11.58 6.53 -1.33
CA GLU A 120 -11.62 5.08 -1.20
C GLU A 120 -12.07 4.41 -2.51
N GLN A 121 -13.07 4.98 -3.18
CA GLN A 121 -13.50 4.49 -4.50
C GLN A 121 -12.40 4.61 -5.55
N ALA A 122 -11.64 5.70 -5.56
CA ALA A 122 -10.53 5.91 -6.48
C ALA A 122 -9.42 4.86 -6.26
N VAL A 123 -9.09 4.53 -5.01
CA VAL A 123 -8.16 3.43 -4.69
C VAL A 123 -8.70 2.09 -5.19
N ARG A 124 -9.98 1.78 -4.94
CA ARG A 124 -10.61 0.53 -5.40
C ARG A 124 -10.59 0.41 -6.92
N LEU A 125 -10.94 1.49 -7.63
CA LEU A 125 -10.95 1.51 -9.09
C LEU A 125 -9.54 1.32 -9.66
N PHE A 126 -8.53 1.97 -9.07
CA PHE A 126 -7.15 1.78 -9.50
C PHE A 126 -6.70 0.32 -9.33
N VAL A 127 -6.95 -0.27 -8.16
CA VAL A 127 -6.62 -1.68 -7.91
C VAL A 127 -7.36 -2.56 -8.91
N GLN A 128 -8.66 -2.33 -9.15
CA GLN A 128 -9.44 -3.09 -10.12
C GLN A 128 -8.82 -3.04 -11.53
N THR A 129 -8.44 -1.87 -12.02
CA THR A 129 -7.88 -1.69 -13.37
C THR A 129 -6.51 -2.34 -13.55
N HIS A 130 -5.71 -2.45 -12.48
CA HIS A 130 -4.32 -2.91 -12.55
C HIS A 130 -4.09 -4.32 -11.96
N TYR A 131 -5.11 -4.91 -11.35
CA TYR A 131 -5.07 -6.27 -10.80
C TYR A 131 -6.01 -7.25 -11.52
N CYS A 132 -7.20 -6.81 -11.93
CA CYS A 132 -8.18 -7.64 -12.65
C CYS A 132 -8.00 -7.51 -14.17
#